data_AF-A0A8J3D412-F1
#
_entry.id   AF-A0A8J3D412-F1
#
_cell.length_a   1.000
_cell.length_b   1.000
_cell.length_c   1.000
_cell.angle_alpha   90.00
_cell.angle_beta   90.00
_cell.angle_gamma   90.00
#
_symmetry.space_group_name_H-M   'P 1'
#
loop_
_entity.id
_entity.type
_entity.pdbx_description
1 polymer ?
#
loop_
_entity_poly.entity_id
_entity_poly.type
_entity_poly.pdbx_seq_one_letter_code
_entity_poly.pdbx_strand_id
1 'polypeptide(L)'
;MPDNRTPINAWVTVILGLVVLGIYTLDHLLDNLKAEQPRTQRHSFIKQYEPIIWRLTLGSLLLAGCLSWLIPEPLWEFGLGMVAFVGLYLWGISRMKVKSHQQALKEPVTSLIYAAGVWGSTWYLGMEVSWESVWLGVIFYLITVQSLLLFSHFEAIKYREVFNLARWLQRKNTLRVLKIISLVILVVCLTICYLTEYHYVQRLSIILIAMTAAHYWMILNPEKVVTDERFRLAGELVFFLPGLVL
;
A
#
# COMPACT_ATOMS: atom_id res chain seq x y z
N MET A 1 18.62 0.09 -0.66
CA MET A 1 18.34 1.44 -1.21
C MET A 1 19.60 1.98 -1.84
N PRO A 2 19.52 2.80 -2.90
CA PRO A 2 20.70 3.38 -3.53
C PRO A 2 21.37 4.36 -2.55
N ASP A 3 22.23 3.81 -1.71
CA ASP A 3 23.17 4.48 -0.83
C ASP A 3 24.47 4.83 -1.57
N ASN A 4 24.48 4.72 -2.91
CA ASN A 4 25.65 4.69 -3.79
C ASN A 4 26.67 3.58 -3.45
N ARG A 5 26.35 2.65 -2.54
CA ARG A 5 27.26 1.55 -2.13
C ARG A 5 26.81 0.20 -2.68
N THR A 6 25.51 0.03 -2.95
CA THR A 6 24.96 -1.21 -3.51
C THR A 6 24.26 -0.96 -4.86
N PRO A 7 24.55 -1.77 -5.90
CA PRO A 7 23.86 -1.65 -7.18
C PRO A 7 22.37 -1.98 -7.00
N ILE A 8 21.52 -1.19 -7.66
CA ILE A 8 20.07 -1.44 -7.68
C ILE A 8 19.84 -2.81 -8.35
N ASN A 9 19.38 -3.78 -7.58
CA ASN A 9 18.96 -5.06 -8.15
C ASN A 9 17.55 -4.91 -8.72
N ALA A 10 17.46 -4.64 -10.02
CA ALA A 10 16.19 -4.49 -10.73
C ALA A 10 15.26 -5.71 -10.56
N TRP A 11 15.81 -6.90 -10.35
CA TRP A 11 15.01 -8.11 -10.11
C TRP A 11 14.23 -8.04 -8.80
N VAL A 12 14.79 -7.42 -7.75
CA VAL A 12 14.06 -7.22 -6.48
C VAL A 12 12.82 -6.37 -6.72
N THR A 13 12.94 -5.30 -7.50
CA THR A 13 11.80 -4.42 -7.84
C THR A 13 10.75 -5.16 -8.69
N VAL A 14 11.18 -5.92 -9.69
CA VAL A 14 10.28 -6.72 -10.54
C VAL A 14 9.52 -7.77 -9.73
N ILE A 15 10.23 -8.53 -8.89
CA ILE A 15 9.64 -9.55 -8.02
C ILE A 15 8.67 -8.91 -7.04
N LEU A 16 9.05 -7.78 -6.41
CA LEU A 16 8.16 -7.04 -5.52
C LEU A 16 6.87 -6.62 -6.24
N GLY A 17 6.98 -6.09 -7.46
CA GLY A 17 5.81 -5.73 -8.28
C GLY A 17 4.90 -6.92 -8.58
N LEU A 18 5.47 -8.08 -8.96
CA LEU A 18 4.72 -9.31 -9.23
C LEU A 18 4.03 -9.86 -7.97
N VAL A 19 4.71 -9.80 -6.83
CA VAL A 19 4.17 -10.23 -5.53
C VAL A 19 3.06 -9.30 -5.06
N VAL A 20 3.25 -7.98 -5.13
CA VAL A 20 2.21 -6.99 -4.81
C VAL A 20 0.97 -7.20 -5.68
N LEU A 21 1.15 -7.39 -6.99
CA LEU A 21 0.06 -7.69 -7.92
C LEU A 21 -0.66 -9.00 -7.54
N GLY A 22 0.11 -10.05 -7.23
CA GLY A 22 -0.42 -11.35 -6.83
C GLY A 22 -1.24 -11.25 -5.52
N ILE A 23 -0.70 -10.61 -4.50
CA ILE A 23 -1.38 -10.42 -3.20
C ILE A 23 -2.65 -9.57 -3.37
N TYR A 24 -2.55 -8.46 -4.11
CA TYR A 24 -3.69 -7.57 -4.36
C TYR A 24 -4.83 -8.28 -5.07
N THR A 25 -4.52 -9.00 -6.16
CA THR A 25 -5.54 -9.74 -6.92
C THR A 25 -6.10 -10.91 -6.12
N LEU A 26 -5.27 -11.61 -5.36
CA LEU A 26 -5.70 -12.71 -4.49
C LEU A 26 -6.64 -12.24 -3.37
N ASP A 27 -6.33 -11.13 -2.70
CA ASP A 27 -7.20 -10.55 -1.66
C ASP A 27 -8.61 -10.27 -2.22
N HIS A 28 -8.67 -9.72 -3.43
CA HIS A 28 -9.94 -9.43 -4.09
C HIS A 28 -10.70 -10.67 -4.59
N LEU A 29 -9.99 -11.68 -5.10
CA LEU A 29 -10.59 -12.96 -5.46
C LEU A 29 -11.21 -13.63 -4.22
N LEU A 30 -10.49 -13.64 -3.09
CA LEU A 30 -10.98 -14.19 -1.82
C LEU A 30 -12.18 -13.40 -1.27
N ASP A 31 -12.17 -12.07 -1.40
CA ASP A 31 -13.30 -11.24 -0.98
C ASP A 31 -14.55 -11.49 -1.83
N ASN A 32 -14.40 -11.78 -3.13
CA ASN A 32 -15.52 -12.08 -4.02
C ASN A 32 -16.22 -13.41 -3.74
N LEU A 33 -15.57 -14.34 -3.03
CA LEU A 33 -16.22 -15.58 -2.56
C LEU A 33 -17.29 -15.32 -1.50
N LYS A 34 -17.31 -14.13 -0.89
CA LYS A 34 -18.28 -13.76 0.14
C LYS A 34 -19.56 -13.23 -0.49
N ALA A 35 -20.67 -13.95 -0.31
CA ALA A 35 -21.97 -13.62 -0.91
C ALA A 35 -22.57 -12.26 -0.48
N GLU A 36 -22.13 -11.70 0.66
CA GLU A 36 -22.69 -10.48 1.26
C GLU A 36 -21.98 -9.17 0.86
N GLN A 37 -21.03 -9.21 -0.08
CA GLN A 37 -20.28 -8.01 -0.48
C GLN A 37 -21.16 -7.01 -1.25
N PRO A 38 -21.07 -5.70 -0.94
CA PRO A 38 -21.78 -4.67 -1.69
C PRO A 38 -21.30 -4.63 -3.15
N ARG A 39 -22.26 -4.53 -4.08
CA ARG A 39 -22.01 -4.50 -5.53
C ARG A 39 -21.41 -3.16 -5.95
N THR A 40 -20.09 -3.05 -5.86
CA THR A 40 -19.31 -1.96 -6.48
C THR A 40 -18.90 -2.34 -7.90
N GLN A 41 -18.55 -1.36 -8.73
CA GLN A 41 -18.09 -1.64 -10.11
C GLN A 41 -16.85 -2.55 -10.11
N ARG A 42 -15.94 -2.37 -9.14
CA ARG A 42 -14.79 -3.25 -8.93
C ARG A 42 -15.19 -4.71 -8.69
N HIS A 43 -16.09 -4.97 -7.75
CA HIS A 43 -16.51 -6.35 -7.46
C HIS A 43 -17.18 -6.98 -8.69
N SER A 44 -17.96 -6.21 -9.44
CA SER A 44 -18.55 -6.66 -10.71
C SER A 44 -17.51 -7.00 -11.77
N PHE A 45 -16.48 -6.16 -11.94
CA PHE A 45 -15.40 -6.40 -12.89
C PHE A 45 -14.62 -7.67 -12.54
N ILE A 46 -14.21 -7.81 -11.27
CA ILE A 46 -13.42 -8.98 -10.84
C ILE A 46 -14.23 -10.26 -10.96
N LYS A 47 -15.53 -10.21 -10.65
CA LYS A 47 -16.43 -11.37 -10.81
C LYS A 47 -16.64 -11.73 -12.29
N GLN A 48 -16.72 -10.75 -13.18
CA GLN A 48 -16.88 -10.99 -14.61
C GLN A 48 -15.65 -11.67 -15.23
N TYR A 49 -14.45 -11.29 -14.80
CA TYR A 49 -13.18 -11.78 -15.34
C TYR A 49 -12.43 -12.72 -14.41
N GLU A 50 -13.13 -13.34 -13.44
CA GLU A 50 -12.55 -14.15 -12.37
C GLU A 50 -11.56 -15.23 -12.86
N PRO A 51 -11.86 -16.03 -13.91
CA PRO A 51 -10.92 -17.04 -14.39
C PRO A 51 -9.62 -16.45 -14.96
N ILE A 52 -9.70 -15.27 -15.59
CA ILE A 52 -8.54 -14.57 -16.15
C ILE A 52 -7.70 -14.00 -15.00
N ILE A 53 -8.35 -13.40 -14.01
CA ILE A 53 -7.67 -12.83 -12.84
C ILE A 53 -6.97 -13.94 -12.07
N TRP A 54 -7.58 -15.11 -11.85
CA TRP A 54 -6.90 -16.27 -11.25
C TRP A 54 -5.63 -16.67 -12.00
N ARG A 55 -5.68 -16.74 -13.33
CA ARG A 55 -4.50 -17.06 -14.16
C ARG A 55 -3.41 -15.99 -14.03
N LEU A 56 -3.79 -14.72 -13.98
CA LEU A 56 -2.85 -13.62 -13.77
C LEU A 56 -2.22 -13.66 -12.38
N THR A 57 -3.02 -13.91 -11.33
CA THR A 57 -2.56 -14.04 -9.94
C THR A 57 -1.58 -15.21 -9.79
N LEU A 58 -1.96 -16.39 -10.26
CA LEU A 58 -1.09 -17.57 -10.17
C LEU A 58 0.14 -17.41 -11.05
N GLY A 59 -0.03 -16.87 -12.26
CA GLY A 59 1.08 -16.59 -13.17
C GLY A 59 2.09 -15.59 -12.59
N SER A 60 1.62 -14.51 -11.95
CA SER A 60 2.51 -13.52 -11.34
C SER A 60 3.28 -14.10 -10.16
N LEU A 61 2.61 -14.87 -9.28
CA LEU A 61 3.25 -15.51 -8.13
C LEU A 61 4.24 -16.61 -8.54
N LEU A 62 3.88 -17.45 -9.52
CA LEU A 62 4.78 -18.46 -10.08
C LEU A 62 6.01 -17.80 -10.72
N LEU A 63 5.81 -16.75 -11.52
CA LEU A 63 6.91 -16.01 -12.12
C LEU A 63 7.80 -15.38 -11.06
N ALA A 64 7.24 -14.77 -10.01
CA ALA A 64 8.02 -14.23 -8.90
C ALA A 64 8.85 -15.33 -8.19
N GLY A 65 8.27 -16.51 -7.98
CA GLY A 65 8.97 -17.67 -7.41
C GLY A 65 10.07 -18.21 -8.33
N CYS A 66 9.87 -18.21 -9.65
CA CYS A 66 10.93 -18.59 -10.59
C CYS A 66 12.05 -17.55 -10.64
N LEU A 67 11.73 -16.26 -10.49
CA LEU A 67 12.72 -15.19 -10.50
C LEU A 67 13.45 -15.02 -9.16
N SER A 68 12.99 -15.65 -8.06
CA SER A 68 13.64 -15.53 -6.75
C SER A 68 15.08 -16.08 -6.73
N TRP A 69 15.44 -16.92 -7.69
CA TRP A 69 16.83 -17.37 -7.90
C TRP A 69 17.78 -16.23 -8.31
N LEU A 70 17.25 -15.07 -8.72
CA LEU A 70 18.02 -13.90 -9.13
C LEU A 70 18.26 -12.88 -8.00
N ILE A 71 17.75 -13.15 -6.79
CA ILE A 71 17.93 -12.27 -5.63
C ILE A 71 18.86 -12.91 -4.58
N PRO A 72 19.57 -12.10 -3.76
CA PRO A 72 20.48 -12.60 -2.73
C PRO A 72 19.80 -13.55 -1.74
N GLU A 73 20.50 -14.61 -1.33
CA GLU A 73 20.01 -15.63 -0.38
C GLU A 73 19.42 -15.05 0.92
N PRO A 74 19.99 -14.00 1.55
CA PRO A 74 19.37 -13.41 2.75
C PRO A 74 17.93 -12.94 2.50
N LEU A 75 17.60 -12.46 1.30
CA LEU A 75 16.23 -12.05 0.99
C LEU A 75 15.23 -13.21 0.91
N TRP A 76 15.69 -14.45 0.79
CA TRP A 76 14.82 -15.62 0.78
C TRP A 76 14.20 -15.84 2.15
N GLU A 77 14.99 -15.70 3.22
CA GLU A 77 14.49 -15.81 4.60
C GLU A 77 13.43 -14.74 4.89
N PHE A 78 13.75 -13.48 4.53
CA PHE A 78 12.80 -12.39 4.63
C PHE A 78 11.53 -12.64 3.79
N GLY A 79 11.70 -13.08 2.55
CA GLY A 79 10.61 -13.39 1.63
C GLY A 79 9.70 -14.50 2.15
N LEU A 80 10.27 -15.59 2.67
CA LEU A 80 9.52 -16.69 3.28
C LEU A 80 8.75 -16.23 4.52
N GLY A 81 9.38 -15.40 5.37
CA GLY A 81 8.71 -14.77 6.51
C GLY A 81 7.52 -13.91 6.09
N MET A 82 7.69 -13.09 5.05
CA MET A 82 6.60 -12.27 4.48
C MET A 82 5.49 -13.12 3.86
N VAL A 83 5.82 -14.20 3.13
CA VAL A 83 4.82 -15.13 2.59
C VAL A 83 3.99 -15.76 3.70
N ALA A 84 4.64 -16.23 4.77
CA ALA A 84 3.94 -16.78 5.93
C ALA A 84 3.04 -15.72 6.59
N PHE A 85 3.55 -14.52 6.81
CA PHE A 85 2.79 -13.42 7.42
C PHE A 85 1.58 -13.00 6.58
N VAL A 86 1.75 -12.84 5.27
CA VAL A 86 0.67 -12.53 4.33
C VAL A 86 -0.33 -13.69 4.25
N GLY A 87 0.13 -14.93 4.23
CA GLY A 87 -0.72 -16.11 4.25
C GLY A 87 -1.62 -16.16 5.47
N LEU A 88 -1.06 -15.90 6.66
CA LEU A 88 -1.82 -15.80 7.91
C LEU A 88 -2.84 -14.65 7.87
N TYR A 89 -2.44 -13.50 7.33
CA TYR A 89 -3.32 -12.35 7.14
C TYR A 89 -4.51 -12.67 6.21
N LEU A 90 -4.25 -13.21 5.02
CA LEU A 90 -5.28 -13.57 4.05
C LEU A 90 -6.20 -14.66 4.61
N TRP A 91 -5.64 -15.65 5.29
CA TRP A 91 -6.40 -16.68 5.99
C TRP A 91 -7.32 -16.07 7.05
N GLY A 92 -6.80 -15.17 7.89
CA GLY A 92 -7.58 -14.44 8.88
C GLY A 92 -8.75 -13.68 8.25
N ILE A 93 -8.47 -12.89 7.21
CA ILE A 93 -9.50 -12.09 6.52
C ILE A 93 -10.53 -12.95 5.82
N SER A 94 -10.15 -14.06 5.22
CA SER A 94 -11.09 -14.97 4.55
C SER A 94 -12.17 -15.46 5.51
N ARG A 95 -11.85 -15.62 6.80
CA ARG A 95 -12.79 -16.08 7.84
C ARG A 95 -13.60 -14.96 8.49
N MET A 96 -13.25 -13.70 8.25
CA MET A 96 -13.95 -12.56 8.84
C MET A 96 -15.26 -12.27 8.11
N LYS A 97 -16.33 -12.12 8.90
CA LYS A 97 -17.66 -11.72 8.41
C LYS A 97 -17.63 -10.31 7.82
N VAL A 98 -18.37 -10.11 6.73
CA VAL A 98 -18.40 -8.85 5.96
C VAL A 98 -18.93 -7.67 6.78
N LYS A 99 -19.69 -7.90 7.85
CA LYS A 99 -20.28 -6.84 8.69
C LYS A 99 -19.56 -6.64 10.03
N SER A 100 -18.37 -7.21 10.21
CA SER A 100 -17.62 -7.12 11.47
C SER A 100 -16.85 -5.81 11.58
N HIS A 101 -16.82 -5.21 12.77
CA HIS A 101 -15.93 -4.09 13.10
C HIS A 101 -14.46 -4.39 12.81
N GLN A 102 -14.08 -5.66 12.86
CA GLN A 102 -12.73 -6.09 12.57
C GLN A 102 -12.33 -5.84 11.10
N GLN A 103 -13.27 -5.65 10.17
CA GLN A 103 -12.95 -5.20 8.81
C GLN A 103 -12.25 -3.84 8.80
N ALA A 104 -12.48 -2.98 9.79
CA ALA A 104 -11.77 -1.71 9.92
C ALA A 104 -10.26 -1.90 10.16
N LEU A 105 -9.85 -3.02 10.79
CA LEU A 105 -8.44 -3.35 11.00
C LEU A 105 -7.75 -3.89 9.74
N LYS A 106 -8.51 -4.21 8.68
CA LYS A 106 -7.93 -4.66 7.41
C LYS A 106 -7.00 -3.59 6.86
N GLU A 107 -7.44 -2.33 6.79
CA GLU A 107 -6.69 -1.25 6.13
C GLU A 107 -5.32 -0.95 6.78
N PRO A 108 -5.19 -0.78 8.10
CA PRO A 108 -3.88 -0.56 8.72
C PRO A 108 -2.94 -1.77 8.56
N VAL A 109 -3.48 -3.00 8.63
CA VAL A 109 -2.67 -4.21 8.47
C VAL A 109 -2.22 -4.39 7.01
N THR A 110 -3.08 -4.13 6.03
CA THR A 110 -2.70 -4.10 4.60
C THR A 110 -1.59 -3.08 4.35
N SER A 111 -1.74 -1.88 4.93
CA SER A 111 -0.75 -0.80 4.84
C SER A 111 0.59 -1.24 5.43
N LEU A 112 0.57 -1.95 6.57
CA LEU A 112 1.76 -2.46 7.22
C LEU A 112 2.46 -3.53 6.36
N ILE A 113 1.70 -4.50 5.82
CA ILE A 113 2.23 -5.53 4.92
C ILE A 113 2.90 -4.89 3.71
N TYR A 114 2.25 -3.89 3.11
CA TYR A 114 2.78 -3.21 1.94
C TYR A 114 4.06 -2.42 2.27
N ALA A 115 4.04 -1.63 3.36
CA ALA A 115 5.22 -0.88 3.79
C ALA A 115 6.38 -1.81 4.20
N ALA A 116 6.09 -2.92 4.88
CA ALA A 116 7.08 -3.94 5.24
C ALA A 116 7.67 -4.62 4.00
N GLY A 117 6.88 -4.91 2.96
CA GLY A 117 7.41 -5.46 1.70
C GLY A 117 8.40 -4.52 1.03
N VAL A 118 8.06 -3.23 0.95
CA VAL A 118 8.90 -2.19 0.31
C VAL A 118 10.16 -1.88 1.13
N TRP A 119 10.01 -1.59 2.42
CA TRP A 119 11.13 -1.14 3.27
C TRP A 119 11.84 -2.27 3.99
N GLY A 120 11.14 -3.33 4.38
CA GLY A 120 11.71 -4.46 5.11
C GLY A 120 12.79 -5.18 4.32
N SER A 121 12.62 -5.34 3.00
CA SER A 121 13.67 -5.90 2.13
C SER A 121 14.94 -5.03 2.12
N THR A 122 14.78 -3.70 2.16
CA THR A 122 15.91 -2.76 2.25
C THR A 122 16.59 -2.86 3.61
N TRP A 123 15.83 -2.89 4.71
CA TRP A 123 16.39 -2.97 6.06
C TRP A 123 17.06 -4.30 6.34
N TYR A 124 16.54 -5.39 5.78
CA TYR A 124 17.09 -6.73 5.95
C TYR A 124 18.42 -6.90 5.21
N LEU A 125 18.60 -6.24 4.05
CA LEU A 125 19.87 -6.24 3.32
C LEU A 125 20.89 -5.23 3.86
N GLY A 126 20.44 -4.16 4.49
CA GLY A 126 21.30 -3.10 4.99
C GLY A 126 22.15 -3.58 6.16
N MET A 127 23.47 -3.41 6.09
CA MET A 127 24.36 -3.69 7.23
C MET A 127 24.04 -2.77 8.43
N GLU A 128 23.62 -1.54 8.15
CA GLU A 128 23.17 -0.57 9.15
C GLU A 128 21.91 0.14 8.66
N VAL A 129 20.87 0.16 9.50
CA VAL A 129 19.64 0.90 9.22
C VAL A 129 19.78 2.30 9.79
N SER A 130 19.95 3.29 8.92
CA SER A 130 20.04 4.70 9.33
C SER A 130 18.71 5.20 9.91
N TRP A 131 18.77 6.20 10.79
CA TRP A 131 17.57 6.77 11.40
C TRP A 131 16.65 7.40 10.33
N GLU A 132 17.20 7.99 9.27
CA GLU A 132 16.42 8.53 8.15
C GLU A 132 15.64 7.42 7.44
N SER A 133 16.28 6.27 7.22
CA SER A 133 15.66 5.10 6.61
C SER A 133 14.47 4.59 7.43
N VAL A 134 14.62 4.52 8.77
CA VAL A 134 13.52 4.14 9.67
C VAL A 134 12.35 5.11 9.53
N TRP A 135 12.60 6.41 9.65
CA TRP A 135 11.53 7.40 9.58
C TRP A 135 10.87 7.47 8.21
N LEU A 136 11.63 7.38 7.12
CA LEU A 136 11.05 7.32 5.78
C LEU A 136 10.19 6.07 5.57
N GLY A 137 10.56 4.92 6.15
CA GLY A 137 9.71 3.72 6.17
C GLY A 137 8.43 3.91 6.96
N VAL A 138 8.49 4.54 8.14
CA VAL A 138 7.29 4.90 8.94
C VAL A 138 6.39 5.87 8.18
N ILE A 139 6.97 6.87 7.51
CA ILE A 139 6.24 7.85 6.72
C ILE A 139 5.58 7.19 5.50
N PHE A 140 6.27 6.28 4.84
CA PHE A 140 5.70 5.49 3.75
C PHE A 140 4.52 4.65 4.23
N TYR A 141 4.64 3.99 5.39
CA TYR A 141 3.51 3.33 6.04
C TYR A 141 2.35 4.31 6.28
N LEU A 142 2.59 5.49 6.84
CA LEU A 142 1.53 6.49 7.05
C LEU A 142 0.87 6.95 5.74
N ILE A 143 1.63 7.10 4.65
CA ILE A 143 1.08 7.42 3.32
C ILE A 143 0.19 6.28 2.81
N THR A 144 0.56 5.02 3.03
CA THR A 144 -0.25 3.86 2.63
C THR A 144 -1.55 3.78 3.44
N VAL A 145 -1.49 4.06 4.75
CA VAL A 145 -2.67 4.20 5.60
C VAL A 145 -3.55 5.35 5.13
N GLN A 146 -2.95 6.51 4.82
CA GLN A 146 -3.66 7.68 4.30
C GLN A 146 -4.39 7.35 3.01
N SER A 147 -3.75 6.63 2.08
CA SER A 147 -4.34 6.24 0.80
C SER A 147 -5.53 5.30 0.99
N LEU A 148 -5.38 4.24 1.80
CA LEU A 148 -6.49 3.29 2.03
C LEU A 148 -7.65 3.95 2.77
N LEU A 149 -7.36 4.76 3.79
CA LEU A 149 -8.39 5.49 4.53
C LEU A 149 -9.11 6.53 3.65
N LEU A 150 -8.40 7.16 2.72
CA LEU A 150 -8.98 8.07 1.73
C LEU A 150 -9.93 7.34 0.78
N PHE A 151 -9.54 6.17 0.27
CA PHE A 151 -10.42 5.33 -0.56
C PHE A 151 -11.64 4.87 0.21
N SER A 152 -11.46 4.41 1.44
CA SER A 152 -12.57 4.04 2.32
C SER A 152 -13.49 5.21 2.63
N HIS A 153 -12.94 6.42 2.75
CA HIS A 153 -13.74 7.63 2.92
C HIS A 153 -14.64 7.90 1.71
N PHE A 154 -14.10 7.84 0.50
CA PHE A 154 -14.86 8.06 -0.72
C PHE A 154 -15.87 6.94 -1.01
N GLU A 155 -15.50 5.69 -0.75
CA GLU A 155 -16.45 4.58 -0.83
C GLU A 155 -17.60 4.74 0.17
N ALA A 156 -17.33 5.19 1.39
CA ALA A 156 -18.38 5.42 2.39
C ALA A 156 -19.32 6.59 2.01
N ILE A 157 -18.88 7.53 1.16
CA ILE A 157 -19.75 8.57 0.59
C ILE A 157 -20.65 7.96 -0.50
N LYS A 158 -20.09 7.12 -1.38
CA LYS A 158 -20.78 6.57 -2.56
C LYS A 158 -21.71 5.39 -2.22
N TYR A 159 -21.30 4.51 -1.29
CA TYR A 159 -21.98 3.26 -0.98
C TYR A 159 -22.33 3.16 0.50
N ARG A 160 -23.63 3.27 0.83
CA ARG A 160 -24.15 3.20 2.20
C ARG A 160 -24.08 1.82 2.85
N GLU A 161 -23.65 0.78 2.16
CA GLU A 161 -23.64 -0.60 2.65
C GLU A 161 -22.23 -1.11 3.01
N VAL A 162 -21.18 -0.36 2.67
CA VAL A 162 -19.78 -0.75 2.93
C VAL A 162 -19.44 -0.57 4.41
N PHE A 163 -18.84 -1.60 5.03
CA PHE A 163 -18.25 -1.52 6.37
C PHE A 163 -16.74 -1.41 6.24
N ASN A 164 -16.20 -0.21 6.47
CA ASN A 164 -14.78 0.08 6.37
C ASN A 164 -14.32 1.00 7.52
N LEU A 165 -13.02 1.25 7.61
CA LEU A 165 -12.43 2.04 8.69
C LEU A 165 -13.02 3.46 8.72
N ALA A 166 -13.18 4.08 7.56
CA ALA A 166 -13.74 5.43 7.45
C ALA A 166 -15.17 5.55 8.00
N ARG A 167 -15.97 4.50 7.86
CA ARG A 167 -17.33 4.44 8.41
C ARG A 167 -17.32 4.22 9.92
N TRP A 168 -16.43 3.36 10.42
CA TRP A 168 -16.25 3.15 11.85
C TRP A 168 -15.79 4.44 12.55
N LEU A 169 -14.82 5.17 11.97
CA LEU A 169 -14.37 6.47 12.50
C LEU A 169 -15.42 7.57 12.36
N GLN A 170 -16.38 7.44 11.44
CA GLN A 170 -17.27 8.50 10.98
C GLN A 170 -16.54 9.61 10.20
N ARG A 171 -17.24 10.24 9.26
CA ARG A 171 -16.69 11.23 8.32
C ARG A 171 -15.84 12.31 8.98
N LYS A 172 -16.31 12.91 10.08
CA LYS A 172 -15.61 14.02 10.75
C LYS A 172 -14.26 13.59 11.31
N ASN A 173 -14.18 12.41 11.94
CA ASN A 173 -12.92 11.93 12.50
C ASN A 173 -12.00 11.37 11.41
N THR A 174 -12.55 10.71 10.38
CA THR A 174 -11.76 10.26 9.22
C THR A 174 -11.02 11.42 8.57
N LEU A 175 -11.71 12.53 8.29
CA LEU A 175 -11.07 13.74 7.75
C LEU A 175 -10.06 14.35 8.72
N ARG A 176 -10.33 14.33 10.03
CA ARG A 176 -9.38 14.80 11.04
C ARG A 176 -8.11 13.95 11.06
N VAL A 177 -8.24 12.63 11.05
CA VAL A 177 -7.12 11.68 11.03
C VAL A 177 -6.30 11.85 9.76
N LEU A 178 -6.93 11.93 8.59
CA LEU A 178 -6.24 12.18 7.32
C LEU A 178 -5.45 13.50 7.34
N LYS A 179 -6.01 14.58 7.90
CA LYS A 179 -5.32 15.87 8.06
C LYS A 179 -4.14 15.78 9.03
N ILE A 180 -4.30 15.08 10.16
CA ILE A 180 -3.22 14.86 11.13
C ILE A 180 -2.08 14.06 10.49
N ILE A 181 -2.40 12.96 9.79
CA ILE A 181 -1.42 12.15 9.06
C ILE A 181 -0.67 13.03 8.04
N SER A 182 -1.39 13.84 7.27
CA SER A 182 -0.78 14.75 6.28
C SER A 182 0.20 15.74 6.93
N LEU A 183 -0.19 16.32 8.06
CA LEU A 183 0.64 17.26 8.81
C LEU A 183 1.89 16.57 9.39
N VAL A 184 1.74 15.38 9.99
CA VAL A 184 2.85 14.59 10.52
C VAL A 184 3.84 14.26 9.40
N ILE A 185 3.35 13.80 8.24
CA ILE A 185 4.19 13.49 7.08
C ILE A 185 4.98 14.73 6.66
N LEU A 186 4.30 15.88 6.50
CA LEU A 186 4.92 17.13 6.09
C LEU A 186 6.02 17.56 7.07
N VAL A 187 5.71 17.61 8.37
CA VAL A 187 6.66 18.05 9.41
C VAL A 187 7.87 17.13 9.45
N VAL A 188 7.66 15.81 9.51
CA VAL A 188 8.76 14.84 9.61
C VAL A 188 9.63 14.87 8.34
N CYS A 189 9.04 14.90 7.14
CA CYS A 189 9.82 14.98 5.90
C CYS A 189 10.61 16.29 5.79
N LEU A 190 10.04 17.44 6.19
CA LEU A 190 10.78 18.71 6.22
C LEU A 190 11.93 18.68 7.25
N THR A 191 11.70 18.08 8.41
CA THR A 191 12.75 17.87 9.42
C THR A 191 13.87 16.98 8.88
N ILE A 192 13.55 15.86 8.23
CA ILE A 192 14.55 14.99 7.60
C ILE A 192 15.31 15.76 6.51
N CYS A 193 14.62 16.49 5.63
CA CYS A 193 15.26 17.31 4.59
C CYS A 193 16.27 18.31 5.16
N TYR A 194 15.95 18.92 6.31
CA TYR A 194 16.80 19.92 6.94
C TYR A 194 17.99 19.31 7.71
N LEU A 195 17.77 18.17 8.38
CA LEU A 195 18.78 17.55 9.24
C LEU A 195 19.74 16.61 8.50
N THR A 196 19.32 16.03 7.36
CA THR A 196 20.15 15.08 6.63
C THR A 196 21.06 15.77 5.62
N GLU A 197 22.29 15.30 5.49
CA GLU A 197 23.24 15.73 4.46
C GLU A 197 23.08 14.91 3.16
N TYR A 198 22.35 13.80 3.21
CA TYR A 198 22.21 12.88 2.07
C TYR A 198 21.18 13.39 1.06
N HIS A 199 21.64 13.83 -0.11
CA HIS A 199 20.78 14.31 -1.19
C HIS A 199 19.70 13.32 -1.64
N TYR A 200 19.98 12.01 -1.61
CA TYR A 200 18.99 10.99 -1.94
C TYR A 200 17.82 10.98 -0.93
N VAL A 201 18.13 11.05 0.37
CA VAL A 201 17.14 11.10 1.45
C VAL A 201 16.26 12.36 1.32
N GLN A 202 16.87 13.50 0.98
CA GLN A 202 16.14 14.75 0.72
C GLN A 202 15.18 14.59 -0.47
N ARG A 203 15.64 14.04 -1.61
CA ARG A 203 14.80 13.80 -2.79
C ARG A 203 13.64 12.87 -2.47
N LEU A 204 13.89 11.77 -1.78
CA LEU A 204 12.85 10.83 -1.38
C LEU A 204 11.85 11.50 -0.44
N SER A 205 12.30 12.30 0.53
CA SER A 205 11.41 13.08 1.41
C SER A 205 10.51 14.05 0.63
N ILE A 206 11.04 14.74 -0.39
CA ILE A 206 10.27 15.63 -1.26
C ILE A 206 9.21 14.85 -2.05
N ILE A 207 9.54 13.65 -2.55
CA ILE A 207 8.55 12.78 -3.20
C ILE A 207 7.45 12.40 -2.22
N LEU A 208 7.78 11.96 -1.00
CA LEU A 208 6.79 11.59 0.01
C LEU A 208 5.88 12.79 0.38
N ILE A 209 6.44 14.02 0.41
CA ILE A 209 5.67 15.26 0.53
C ILE A 209 4.71 15.43 -0.67
N ALA A 210 5.18 15.23 -1.90
CA ALA A 210 4.34 15.32 -3.10
C ALA A 210 3.20 14.28 -3.08
N MET A 211 3.49 13.07 -2.61
CA MET A 211 2.49 12.01 -2.45
C MET A 211 1.39 12.40 -1.46
N THR A 212 1.76 12.87 -0.26
CA THR A 212 0.76 13.32 0.72
C THR A 212 0.02 14.58 0.27
N ALA A 213 0.68 15.47 -0.48
CA ALA A 213 0.06 16.66 -1.04
C ALA A 213 -1.02 16.31 -2.08
N ALA A 214 -0.78 15.30 -2.92
CA ALA A 214 -1.77 14.77 -3.85
C ALA A 214 -3.00 14.21 -3.09
N HIS A 215 -2.78 13.38 -2.06
CA HIS A 215 -3.87 12.89 -1.20
C HIS A 215 -4.61 14.04 -0.50
N TYR A 216 -3.89 15.04 -0.01
CA TYR A 216 -4.48 16.20 0.64
C TYR A 216 -5.34 17.04 -0.32
N TRP A 217 -4.89 17.22 -1.56
CA TRP A 217 -5.68 17.87 -2.61
C TRP A 217 -6.99 17.10 -2.88
N MET A 218 -6.95 15.77 -2.90
CA MET A 218 -8.15 14.94 -3.04
C MET A 218 -9.12 15.12 -1.87
N ILE A 219 -8.61 15.26 -0.64
CA ILE A 219 -9.43 15.54 0.57
C ILE A 219 -10.16 16.87 0.44
N LEU A 220 -9.51 17.90 -0.11
CA LEU A 220 -10.09 19.23 -0.29
C LEU A 220 -11.08 19.31 -1.47
N ASN A 221 -10.94 18.44 -2.47
CA ASN A 221 -11.73 18.47 -3.71
C ASN A 221 -12.54 17.18 -3.93
N PRO A 222 -13.36 16.72 -2.95
CA PRO A 222 -14.05 15.44 -3.06
C PRO A 222 -15.00 15.38 -4.27
N GLU A 223 -15.66 16.49 -4.62
CA GLU A 223 -16.63 16.54 -5.73
C GLU A 223 -15.99 16.27 -7.11
N LYS A 224 -14.74 16.71 -7.29
CA LYS A 224 -13.98 16.52 -8.55
C LYS A 224 -13.41 15.11 -8.69
N VAL A 225 -13.33 14.39 -7.57
CA VAL A 225 -12.52 13.18 -7.42
C VAL A 225 -13.42 11.94 -7.24
N VAL A 226 -14.53 12.08 -6.51
CA VAL A 226 -15.50 11.00 -6.24
C VAL A 226 -16.30 10.62 -7.50
N THR A 227 -16.40 11.53 -8.48
CA THR A 227 -17.05 11.27 -9.77
C THR A 227 -16.26 10.22 -10.57
N ASP A 228 -16.95 9.19 -11.08
CA ASP A 228 -16.44 8.11 -11.94
C ASP A 228 -15.36 7.16 -11.36
N GLU A 229 -15.23 6.98 -10.04
CA GLU A 229 -14.19 6.11 -9.43
C GLU A 229 -12.72 6.51 -9.74
N ARG A 230 -12.52 7.65 -10.42
CA ARG A 230 -11.21 8.18 -10.81
C ARG A 230 -10.32 8.47 -9.61
N PHE A 231 -10.90 8.68 -8.43
CA PHE A 231 -10.16 8.83 -7.18
C PHE A 231 -9.19 7.68 -6.91
N ARG A 232 -9.58 6.44 -7.28
CA ARG A 232 -8.74 5.28 -7.02
C ARG A 232 -7.54 5.26 -7.95
N LEU A 233 -7.76 5.46 -9.26
CA LEU A 233 -6.67 5.58 -10.23
C LEU A 233 -5.71 6.72 -9.85
N ALA A 234 -6.24 7.90 -9.52
CA ALA A 234 -5.43 9.05 -9.11
C ALA A 234 -4.62 8.76 -7.84
N GLY A 235 -5.22 8.15 -6.81
CA GLY A 235 -4.53 7.80 -5.58
C GLY A 235 -3.51 6.66 -5.74
N GLU A 236 -3.78 5.68 -6.61
CA GLU A 236 -2.84 4.59 -6.90
C GLU A 236 -1.64 5.09 -7.74
N LEU A 237 -1.88 6.00 -8.69
CA LEU A 237 -0.81 6.63 -9.49
C LEU A 237 0.20 7.41 -8.65
N VAL A 238 -0.19 7.88 -7.46
CA VAL A 238 0.73 8.54 -6.52
C VAL A 238 1.88 7.62 -6.11
N PHE A 239 1.66 6.31 -6.03
CA PHE A 239 2.70 5.33 -5.69
C PHE A 239 3.70 5.06 -6.82
N PHE A 240 3.49 5.60 -8.02
CA PHE A 240 4.49 5.58 -9.09
C PHE A 240 5.52 6.70 -8.96
N LEU A 241 5.25 7.76 -8.18
CA LEU A 241 6.15 8.91 -8.03
C LEU A 241 7.56 8.54 -7.53
N PRO A 242 7.74 7.61 -6.56
CA PRO A 242 9.08 7.18 -6.17
C PRO A 242 9.90 6.57 -7.32
N GLY A 243 9.25 6.02 -8.34
CA GLY A 243 9.91 5.49 -9.53
C GLY A 243 10.58 6.56 -10.41
N LEU A 244 10.28 7.86 -10.20
CA LEU A 244 10.92 8.96 -10.92
C LEU A 244 12.34 9.27 -10.41
N VAL A 245 12.73 8.71 -9.25
CA VAL A 245 14.02 8.98 -8.60
C VAL A 245 14.93 7.75 -8.56
N LEU A 246 14.41 6.58 -8.96
CA LEU A 246 15.20 5.39 -9.27
C LEU A 246 15.90 5.54 -10.62
#